data_AF-A0A9E5BSZ7-F1
#
_entry.id   AF-A0A9E5BSZ7-F1
#
_cell.length_a   1.000
_cell.length_b   1.000
_cell.length_c   1.000
_cell.angle_alpha   90.00
_cell.angle_beta   90.00
_cell.angle_gamma   90.00
#
_symmetry.space_group_name_H-M   'P 1'
#
loop_
_entity.id
_entity.type
_entity.pdbx_description
1 polymer ?
#
loop_
_entity_poly.entity_id
_entity_poly.type
_entity_poly.pdbx_seq_one_letter_code
_entity_poly.pdbx_strand_id
1 'polypeptide(L)'
;MPEIPDLEAIRGFLNERLPGARIERAEFVIPVVFRVTKDDFIKTMEGNVFGQTRRHGKFLIFTLTSGHLLVINAMLAGRFQYLQPDEKRHASTCMVLGLGNGW
;
A
#
# COMPACT_ATOMS: atom_id res chain seq x y z
N MET A 1 -14.68 -8.65 -6.29
CA MET A 1 -14.67 -7.91 -5.01
C MET A 1 -13.92 -8.79 -4.04
N PRO A 2 -12.77 -8.35 -3.49
CA PRO A 2 -12.10 -9.09 -2.43
C PRO A 2 -13.03 -9.15 -1.21
N GLU A 3 -13.38 -10.34 -0.78
CA GLU A 3 -14.16 -10.58 0.43
C GLU A 3 -13.23 -10.71 1.65
N ILE A 4 -13.81 -10.88 2.83
CA ILE A 4 -13.05 -10.99 4.08
C ILE A 4 -11.92 -12.04 4.00
N PRO A 5 -12.15 -13.27 3.47
CA PRO A 5 -11.08 -14.26 3.37
C PRO A 5 -9.93 -13.81 2.45
N ASP A 6 -10.25 -13.16 1.33
CA ASP A 6 -9.23 -12.62 0.41
C ASP A 6 -8.39 -11.55 1.10
N LEU A 7 -9.04 -10.65 1.84
CA LEU A 7 -8.36 -9.59 2.58
C LEU A 7 -7.46 -10.15 3.70
N GLU A 8 -7.88 -11.21 4.38
CA GLU A 8 -7.02 -11.88 5.38
C GLU A 8 -5.81 -12.56 4.73
N ALA A 9 -5.98 -13.21 3.57
CA ALA A 9 -4.87 -13.78 2.82
C ALA A 9 -3.87 -12.70 2.36
N ILE A 10 -4.37 -11.60 1.80
CA ILE A 10 -3.54 -10.45 1.42
C ILE A 10 -2.83 -9.86 2.64
N ARG A 11 -3.52 -9.69 3.77
CA ARG A 11 -2.94 -9.21 5.03
C ARG A 11 -1.81 -10.12 5.51
N GLY A 12 -1.99 -11.43 5.45
CA GLY A 12 -0.95 -12.41 5.82
C GLY A 12 0.28 -12.27 4.94
N PHE A 13 0.09 -12.33 3.62
CA PHE A 13 1.16 -12.18 2.63
C PHE A 13 1.98 -10.89 2.81
N LEU A 14 1.30 -9.77 3.08
CA LEU A 14 1.96 -8.47 3.26
C LEU A 14 2.68 -8.35 4.61
N ASN A 15 2.18 -8.98 5.67
CA ASN A 15 2.85 -8.99 6.97
C ASN A 15 4.15 -9.78 7.00
N GLU A 16 4.34 -10.72 6.07
CA GLU A 16 5.62 -11.41 5.91
C GLU A 16 6.69 -10.55 5.22
N ARG A 17 6.29 -9.46 4.54
CA ARG A 17 7.15 -8.74 3.57
C ARG A 17 7.34 -7.25 3.86
N LEU A 18 6.29 -6.57 4.34
CA LEU A 18 6.31 -5.12 4.54
C LEU A 18 6.90 -4.67 5.88
N PRO A 19 6.65 -5.32 7.03
CA PRO A 19 7.14 -4.80 8.30
C PRO A 19 8.66 -4.57 8.31
N GLY A 20 9.08 -3.36 8.67
CA GLY A 20 10.48 -2.93 8.64
C GLY A 20 10.98 -2.42 7.28
N ALA A 21 10.21 -2.58 6.20
CA ALA A 21 10.57 -2.03 4.90
C ALA A 21 10.37 -0.51 4.87
N ARG A 22 11.43 0.23 4.51
CA ARG A 22 11.39 1.68 4.31
C ARG A 22 10.79 1.99 2.94
N ILE A 23 9.93 3.00 2.89
CA ILE A 23 9.40 3.55 1.65
C ILE A 23 10.38 4.61 1.16
N GLU A 24 11.06 4.33 0.05
CA GLU A 24 12.04 5.26 -0.54
C GLU A 24 11.42 6.19 -1.56
N ARG A 25 10.33 5.77 -2.19
CA ARG A 25 9.64 6.55 -3.23
C ARG A 25 8.15 6.34 -3.17
N ALA A 26 7.38 7.41 -3.38
CA ALA A 26 5.93 7.33 -3.48
C ALA A 26 5.42 7.99 -4.77
N GLU A 27 4.66 7.24 -5.56
CA GLU A 27 4.02 7.74 -6.78
C GLU A 27 2.51 7.90 -6.59
N PHE A 28 2.02 9.10 -6.87
CA PHE A 28 0.61 9.46 -6.88
C PHE A 28 0.12 9.50 -8.33
N VAL A 29 -0.50 8.42 -8.81
CA VAL A 29 -0.73 8.20 -10.26
C VAL A 29 -2.15 8.58 -10.68
N ILE A 30 -3.19 8.07 -9.99
CA ILE A 30 -4.60 8.30 -10.35
C ILE A 30 -5.28 9.12 -9.23
N PRO A 31 -5.38 10.45 -9.36
CA PRO A 31 -5.79 11.34 -8.26
C PRO A 31 -7.17 11.05 -7.65
N VAL A 32 -8.15 10.68 -8.48
CA VAL A 32 -9.55 10.50 -8.04
C VAL A 32 -9.74 9.37 -7.00
N VAL A 33 -8.77 8.46 -6.91
CA VAL A 33 -8.78 7.34 -5.94
C VAL A 33 -8.40 7.83 -4.53
N PHE A 34 -7.62 8.90 -4.42
CA PHE A 34 -7.12 9.38 -3.14
C PHE A 34 -8.14 10.28 -2.44
N ARG A 35 -7.99 10.36 -1.11
CA ARG A 35 -8.78 11.25 -0.23
C ARG A 35 -7.90 12.29 0.47
N VAL A 36 -6.68 12.43 -0.02
CA VAL A 36 -5.64 13.36 0.46
C VAL A 36 -5.00 14.02 -0.75
N THR A 37 -4.27 15.12 -0.52
CA THR A 37 -3.52 15.78 -1.59
C THR A 37 -2.29 14.96 -1.99
N LYS A 38 -1.77 15.21 -3.20
CA LYS A 38 -0.53 14.58 -3.68
C LYS A 38 0.64 14.90 -2.75
N ASP A 39 0.80 16.16 -2.36
CA ASP A 39 1.94 16.60 -1.56
C ASP A 39 1.90 16.01 -0.15
N ASP A 40 0.72 15.97 0.48
CA ASP A 40 0.55 15.33 1.78
C ASP A 40 0.86 13.83 1.71
N PHE A 41 0.43 13.16 0.64
CA PHE A 41 0.70 11.74 0.44
C PHE A 41 2.21 11.49 0.29
N ILE A 42 2.89 12.17 -0.63
CA ILE A 42 4.32 11.97 -0.87
C ILE A 42 5.12 12.27 0.40
N LYS A 43 4.86 13.42 1.05
CA LYS A 43 5.54 13.83 2.28
C LYS A 43 5.34 12.85 3.44
N THR A 44 4.17 12.23 3.54
CA THR A 44 3.86 11.27 4.61
C THR A 44 4.50 9.90 4.38
N MET A 45 4.54 9.47 3.11
CA MET A 45 4.95 8.13 2.73
C MET A 45 6.46 8.01 2.60
N GLU A 46 7.12 8.95 1.91
CA GLU A 46 8.56 8.87 1.65
C GLU A 46 9.37 8.99 2.94
N GLY A 47 10.37 8.11 3.09
CA GLY A 47 11.21 7.99 4.28
C GLY A 47 10.57 7.25 5.45
N ASN A 48 9.27 6.96 5.39
CA ASN A 48 8.56 6.23 6.44
C ASN A 48 8.84 4.72 6.37
N VAL A 49 8.49 3.99 7.42
CA VAL A 49 8.71 2.55 7.50
C VAL A 49 7.40 1.84 7.81
N PHE A 50 7.13 0.76 7.08
CA PHE A 50 5.95 -0.06 7.32
C PHE A 50 6.05 -0.79 8.67
N GLY A 51 4.95 -0.75 9.41
CA GLY A 51 4.69 -1.66 10.51
C GLY A 51 3.82 -2.84 10.06
N GLN A 52 3.03 -3.39 10.98
CA GLN A 52 2.09 -4.45 10.65
C GLN A 52 0.90 -3.94 9.82
N THR A 53 0.48 -4.76 8.87
CA THR A 53 -0.78 -4.59 8.14
C THR A 53 -1.92 -5.23 8.93
N ARG A 54 -2.98 -4.47 9.17
CA ARG A 54 -4.20 -4.89 9.85
C ARG A 54 -5.36 -4.91 8.87
N ARG A 55 -6.46 -5.58 9.23
CA ARG A 55 -7.73 -5.48 8.51
C ARG A 55 -8.81 -5.00 9.47
N HIS A 56 -9.67 -4.11 8.99
CA HIS A 56 -10.90 -3.75 9.68
C HIS A 56 -12.05 -3.73 8.67
N GLY A 57 -13.00 -4.65 8.82
CA GLY A 57 -14.06 -4.83 7.82
C GLY A 57 -13.49 -5.07 6.42
N LYS A 58 -13.86 -4.22 5.46
CA LYS A 58 -13.39 -4.25 4.07
C LYS A 58 -12.15 -3.38 3.78
N PHE A 59 -11.45 -2.95 4.84
CA PHE A 59 -10.26 -2.10 4.74
C PHE A 59 -9.01 -2.86 5.15
N LEU A 60 -7.93 -2.69 4.38
CA LEU A 60 -6.57 -2.97 4.82
C LEU A 60 -5.96 -1.69 5.37
N ILE A 61 -5.32 -1.80 6.53
CA ILE A 61 -4.73 -0.70 7.28
C ILE A 61 -3.24 -0.99 7.41
N PHE A 62 -2.43 -0.22 6.71
CA PHE A 62 -0.98 -0.29 6.75
C PHE A 62 -0.51 0.71 7.80
N THR A 63 0.07 0.20 8.89
CA THR A 63 0.66 1.06 9.92
C THR A 63 2.02 1.56 9.47
N LEU A 64 2.35 2.79 9.83
CA LEU A 64 3.66 3.39 9.60
C LEU A 64 4.31 3.72 10.94
N THR A 65 5.64 3.63 11.03
CA THR A 65 6.37 3.92 12.27
C THR A 65 6.20 5.36 12.76
N SER A 66 5.87 6.29 11.85
CA SER A 66 5.53 7.67 12.21
C SER A 66 4.20 7.81 12.98
N GLY A 67 3.41 6.74 13.11
CA GLY A 67 2.06 6.76 13.68
C GLY A 67 0.95 7.05 12.66
N HIS A 68 1.29 7.37 11.41
CA HIS A 68 0.31 7.52 10.32
C HIS A 68 -0.22 6.14 9.86
N LEU A 69 -1.41 6.16 9.28
CA LEU A 69 -2.07 4.96 8.74
C LEU A 69 -2.39 5.19 7.26
N LEU A 70 -1.96 4.26 6.40
CA LEU A 70 -2.47 4.16 5.04
C LEU A 70 -3.64 3.18 5.03
N VAL A 71 -4.83 3.66 4.70
CA VAL A 71 -6.07 2.87 4.74
C VAL A 71 -6.61 2.69 3.34
N ILE A 72 -6.76 1.44 2.90
CA ILE A 72 -7.17 1.10 1.54
C ILE A 72 -8.40 0.20 1.57
N ASN A 73 -9.43 0.60 0.83
CA ASN A 73 -10.57 -0.25 0.49
C ASN A 73 -10.41 -0.71 -0.96
N ALA A 74 -10.35 -2.02 -1.18
CA ALA A 74 -10.19 -2.58 -2.52
C ALA A 74 -11.46 -2.52 -3.39
N MET A 75 -12.62 -2.20 -2.80
CA MET A 75 -13.92 -2.11 -3.49
C MET A 75 -14.16 -3.35 -4.38
N LEU A 76 -14.66 -3.16 -5.60
CA LEU A 76 -15.02 -4.26 -6.51
C LEU A 76 -13.80 -4.91 -7.18
N ALA A 77 -12.86 -4.09 -7.67
CA ALA A 77 -11.80 -4.52 -8.58
C ALA A 77 -10.38 -4.11 -8.15
N GLY A 78 -10.23 -3.49 -6.98
CA GLY A 78 -8.91 -3.15 -6.44
C GLY A 78 -8.05 -4.41 -6.25
N ARG A 79 -6.76 -4.25 -6.52
CA ARG A 79 -5.74 -5.30 -6.42
C ARG A 79 -4.49 -4.71 -5.80
N PHE A 80 -3.70 -5.58 -5.17
CA PHE A 80 -2.37 -5.27 -4.67
C PHE A 80 -1.38 -6.06 -5.51
N GLN A 81 -0.28 -5.43 -5.89
CA GLN A 81 0.85 -6.09 -6.55
C GLN A 81 2.09 -5.84 -5.71
N TYR A 82 2.86 -6.90 -5.47
CA TYR A 82 4.18 -6.84 -4.84
C TYR A 82 5.15 -7.40 -5.88
N LEU A 83 5.93 -6.51 -6.48
CA LEU A 83 6.63 -6.74 -7.74
C LEU A 83 8.09 -6.37 -7.59
N GLN A 84 8.96 -7.00 -8.36
CA GLN A 84 10.30 -6.47 -8.59
C GLN A 84 10.22 -5.18 -9.42
N PRO A 85 11.22 -4.29 -9.31
CA PRO A 85 11.21 -2.98 -10.00
C PRO A 85 11.09 -3.05 -11.53
N ASP A 86 11.52 -4.15 -12.15
CA ASP A 86 11.49 -4.38 -13.60
C ASP A 86 10.22 -5.11 -14.08
N GLU A 87 9.38 -5.61 -13.17
CA GLU A 87 8.14 -6.27 -13.51
C GLU A 87 7.06 -5.28 -13.97
N LYS A 88 6.24 -5.73 -14.92
CA LYS A 88 5.19 -4.89 -15.49
C LYS A 88 4.05 -4.68 -14.50
N ARG A 89 3.88 -3.43 -14.05
CA ARG A 89 2.70 -2.99 -13.29
C ARG A 89 1.42 -3.00 -14.13
N HIS A 90 0.27 -3.19 -13.48
CA HIS A 90 -1.02 -3.11 -14.14
C HIS A 90 -1.28 -1.70 -14.69
N ALA A 91 -1.98 -1.58 -15.82
CA ALA A 91 -2.21 -0.29 -16.47
C ALA A 91 -3.03 0.68 -15.60
N SER A 92 -3.89 0.15 -14.74
CA SER A 92 -4.75 0.92 -13.84
C SER A 92 -4.16 1.14 -12.44
N THR A 93 -2.84 1.01 -12.27
CA THR A 93 -2.18 1.21 -10.97
C THR A 93 -2.34 2.67 -10.52
N CYS A 94 -2.99 2.87 -9.37
CA CYS A 94 -3.29 4.20 -8.85
C CYS A 94 -2.17 4.81 -7.99
N MET A 95 -1.33 3.97 -7.40
CA MET A 95 -0.16 4.39 -6.62
C MET A 95 0.95 3.34 -6.68
N VAL A 96 2.19 3.78 -6.50
CA VAL A 96 3.36 2.89 -6.34
C VAL A 96 4.16 3.35 -5.13
N LEU A 97 4.66 2.38 -4.36
CA LEU A 97 5.56 2.62 -3.24
C LEU A 97 6.81 1.79 -3.49
N GLY A 98 7.93 2.47 -3.76
CA GLY A 98 9.23 1.82 -3.89
C GLY A 98 9.82 1.58 -2.51
N LEU A 99 10.31 0.37 -2.26
CA LEU A 99 10.80 -0.08 -0.97
C LEU A 99 12.32 -0.24 -0.99
N GLY A 100 12.97 0.22 0.08
CA GLY A 100 14.43 0.15 0.22
C GLY A 100 15.00 -1.26 0.40
N ASN A 101 14.16 -2.29 0.40
CA ASN A 101 14.57 -3.70 0.37
C ASN A 101 14.59 -4.28 -1.06
N GLY A 102 14.50 -3.43 -2.10
CA GLY A 102 14.61 -3.84 -3.50
C GLY A 102 13.30 -4.29 -4.15
N TRP A 103 12.16 -3.82 -3.65
CA TRP A 103 10.81 -4.14 -4.13
C TRP A 103 9.99 -2.88 -4.41
#